data_AF-A0A2J7X392-F1
#
_entry.id   AF-A0A2J7X392-F1
#
_cell.length_a   1.000
_cell.length_b   1.000
_cell.length_c   1.000
_cell.angle_alpha   90.00
_cell.angle_beta   90.00
_cell.angle_gamma   90.00
#
_symmetry.space_group_name_H-M   'P 1'
#
loop_
_entity.id
_entity.type
_entity.pdbx_description
1 polymer ?
#
loop_
_entity_poly.entity_id
_entity_poly.type
_entity_poly.pdbx_seq_one_letter_code
_entity_poly.pdbx_strand_id
1 'polypeptide(L)'
;MLGIPSPPSRSQAHKNPHRPSEGPVQRGEKVPVDCCVLGGECAADEALLSGESALVAKGPGSRLVGGTVAYEGAVTARATATGARSTLAGGAG
;
A
#
# COMPACT_ATOMS: atom_id res chain seq x y z
N MET A 1 50.66 19.72 23.07
CA MET A 1 49.29 19.95 22.56
C MET A 1 48.96 18.84 21.60
N LEU A 2 48.16 17.85 22.03
CA LEU A 2 47.70 16.74 21.18
C LEU A 2 46.47 17.18 20.36
N GLY A 3 46.38 16.67 19.14
CA GLY A 3 45.47 17.10 18.09
C GLY A 3 43.97 16.91 18.35
N ILE A 4 43.20 17.70 17.63
CA ILE A 4 41.76 17.55 17.45
C ILE A 4 41.42 16.21 16.80
N PRO A 5 40.25 15.64 17.14
CA PRO A 5 39.33 15.31 16.07
C PRO A 5 37.97 15.98 16.29
N SER A 6 37.53 16.71 15.26
CA SER A 6 36.15 17.17 15.13
C SER A 6 35.18 15.98 15.21
N PRO A 7 34.07 16.08 15.96
CA PRO A 7 33.05 15.04 15.88
C PRO A 7 32.49 15.00 14.45
N PRO A 8 32.16 13.80 13.93
CA PRO A 8 31.54 13.71 12.62
C PRO A 8 30.22 14.48 12.65
N SER A 9 30.07 15.43 11.72
CA SER A 9 28.78 15.97 11.33
C SER A 9 27.90 14.79 10.98
N ARG A 10 26.92 14.47 11.85
CA ARG A 10 26.02 13.33 11.65
C ARG A 10 24.98 13.74 10.60
N SER A 11 25.50 13.71 9.38
CA SER A 11 24.84 13.56 8.12
C SER A 11 23.57 12.72 8.26
N GLN A 12 22.47 13.32 7.80
CA GLN A 12 21.22 12.69 7.40
C GLN A 12 20.59 11.69 8.38
N ALA A 13 19.48 12.12 8.97
CA ALA A 13 18.37 11.20 9.17
C ALA A 13 17.99 10.60 7.80
N HIS A 14 18.67 9.52 7.40
CA HIS A 14 18.21 8.63 6.36
C HIS A 14 16.96 7.95 6.94
N LYS A 15 15.83 8.66 6.95
CA LYS A 15 14.51 8.11 7.21
C LYS A 15 14.19 7.20 6.04
N ASN A 16 14.72 5.98 6.05
CA ASN A 16 14.02 4.86 5.46
C ASN A 16 14.60 3.54 5.91
N PRO A 17 13.72 2.68 6.42
CA PRO A 17 13.32 1.58 5.57
C PRO A 17 11.85 1.75 5.23
N HIS A 18 11.56 1.67 3.94
CA HIS A 18 10.21 1.69 3.40
C HIS A 18 9.45 0.47 3.94
N ARG A 19 8.90 0.56 5.16
CA ARG A 19 8.02 -0.51 5.63
C ARG A 19 6.85 -0.55 4.64
N PRO A 20 6.56 -1.70 4.03
CA PRO A 20 5.33 -1.83 3.26
C PRO A 20 4.18 -1.46 4.19
N SER A 21 3.44 -0.42 3.83
CA SER A 21 2.28 0.00 4.62
C SER A 21 1.20 -1.07 4.51
N GLU A 22 0.63 -1.44 5.64
CA GLU A 22 -0.56 -2.27 5.73
C GLU A 22 -1.72 -1.39 6.14
N GLY A 23 -2.88 -1.63 5.56
CA GLY A 23 -4.06 -0.84 5.89
C GLY A 23 -5.35 -1.40 5.28
N PRO A 24 -6.49 -0.94 5.79
CA PRO A 24 -7.79 -1.25 5.18
C PRO A 24 -7.91 -0.54 3.82
N VAL A 25 -8.54 -1.22 2.88
CA VAL A 25 -9.05 -0.68 1.62
C VAL A 25 -10.56 -0.73 1.72
N GLN A 26 -11.19 0.44 1.70
CA GLN A 26 -12.63 0.53 1.87
C GLN A 26 -13.41 0.37 0.56
N ARG A 27 -14.69 0.03 0.67
CA ARG A 27 -15.60 -0.04 -0.47
C ARG A 27 -15.66 1.32 -1.19
N GLY A 28 -15.51 1.29 -2.49
CA GLY A 28 -15.49 2.48 -3.36
C GLY A 28 -14.14 3.20 -3.37
N GLU A 29 -13.15 2.72 -2.64
CA GLU A 29 -11.82 3.29 -2.63
C GLU A 29 -10.96 2.71 -3.78
N LYS A 30 -10.18 3.59 -4.41
CA LYS A 30 -9.20 3.20 -5.39
C LYS A 30 -7.95 2.68 -4.69
N VAL A 31 -7.52 1.48 -5.06
CA VAL A 31 -6.29 0.87 -4.55
C VAL A 31 -5.11 1.77 -4.94
N PRO A 32 -4.38 2.35 -3.98
CA PRO A 32 -3.36 3.36 -4.28
C PRO A 32 -2.11 2.75 -4.92
N VAL A 33 -1.74 1.53 -4.53
CA VAL A 33 -0.57 0.78 -5.03
C VAL A 33 -0.85 -0.72 -5.00
N ASP A 34 -0.06 -1.48 -5.74
CA ASP A 34 -0.13 -2.94 -5.70
C ASP A 34 0.02 -3.47 -4.28
N CYS A 35 -0.96 -4.23 -3.82
CA CYS A 35 -1.00 -4.81 -2.49
C CYS A 35 -1.51 -6.26 -2.50
N CYS A 36 -1.23 -7.00 -1.44
CA CYS A 36 -1.77 -8.33 -1.21
C CYS A 36 -2.79 -8.26 -0.09
N VAL A 37 -3.97 -8.84 -0.30
CA VAL A 37 -5.01 -8.93 0.72
C VAL A 37 -4.52 -9.85 1.84
N LEU A 38 -4.55 -9.34 3.06
CA LEU A 38 -4.25 -10.06 4.30
C LEU A 38 -5.52 -10.64 4.94
N GLY A 39 -6.67 -9.99 4.76
CA GLY A 39 -7.94 -10.46 5.32
C GLY A 39 -9.15 -9.68 4.80
N GLY A 40 -10.34 -10.27 4.95
CA GLY A 40 -11.59 -9.76 4.37
C GLY A 40 -11.78 -10.21 2.92
N GLU A 41 -12.88 -9.76 2.32
CA GLU A 41 -13.27 -10.05 0.95
C GLU A 41 -13.86 -8.81 0.28
N CYS A 42 -13.53 -8.59 -0.99
CA CYS A 42 -14.10 -7.55 -1.84
C CYS A 42 -14.13 -7.99 -3.30
N ALA A 43 -14.84 -7.26 -4.14
CA ALA A 43 -14.82 -7.42 -5.59
C ALA A 43 -13.99 -6.30 -6.21
N ALA A 44 -12.85 -6.58 -6.84
CA ALA A 44 -12.08 -5.55 -7.53
C ALA A 44 -12.52 -5.40 -8.99
N ASP A 45 -12.72 -4.17 -9.45
CA ASP A 45 -12.90 -3.90 -10.88
C ASP A 45 -11.54 -3.86 -11.58
N GLU A 46 -11.31 -4.86 -12.43
CA GLU A 46 -10.11 -4.97 -13.26
C GLU A 46 -10.33 -4.43 -14.68
N ALA A 47 -11.38 -3.63 -14.92
CA ALA A 47 -11.64 -3.00 -16.22
C ALA A 47 -10.45 -2.18 -16.71
N LEU A 48 -9.69 -1.59 -15.77
CA LEU A 48 -8.45 -0.86 -16.05
C LEU A 48 -7.31 -1.75 -16.57
N LEU A 49 -7.38 -3.06 -16.38
CA LEU A 49 -6.36 -4.02 -16.79
C LEU A 49 -6.72 -4.74 -18.10
N SER A 50 -7.98 -5.19 -18.25
CA SER A 50 -8.43 -5.98 -19.40
C SER A 50 -9.21 -5.18 -20.45
N GLY A 51 -9.77 -4.03 -20.08
CA GLY A 51 -10.72 -3.28 -20.93
C GLY A 51 -12.16 -3.81 -20.87
N GLU A 52 -12.43 -4.87 -20.10
CA GLU A 52 -13.76 -5.39 -19.86
C GLU A 52 -14.13 -5.22 -18.38
N SER A 53 -15.27 -4.58 -18.09
CA SER A 53 -15.75 -4.43 -16.71
C SER A 53 -16.18 -5.78 -16.16
N ALA A 54 -15.25 -6.44 -15.47
CA ALA A 54 -15.48 -7.65 -14.70
C ALA A 54 -15.06 -7.42 -13.25
N LEU A 55 -16.01 -7.59 -12.34
CA LEU A 55 -15.76 -7.63 -10.91
C LEU A 55 -15.14 -8.98 -10.55
N VAL A 56 -13.90 -8.96 -10.09
CA VAL A 56 -13.16 -10.15 -9.68
C VAL A 56 -13.16 -10.23 -8.16
N ALA A 57 -13.65 -11.33 -7.61
CA ALA A 57 -13.59 -11.56 -6.17
C ALA A 57 -12.13 -11.64 -5.69
N LYS A 58 -11.81 -10.89 -4.64
CA LYS A 58 -10.50 -10.80 -4.01
C LYS A 58 -10.64 -11.11 -2.53
N GLY A 59 -9.85 -12.07 -2.07
CA GLY A 59 -9.78 -12.49 -0.69
C GLY A 59 -8.33 -12.63 -0.20
N PRO A 60 -8.10 -13.08 1.03
CA PRO A 60 -6.76 -13.23 1.59
C PRO A 60 -5.83 -14.04 0.67
N GLY A 61 -4.64 -13.52 0.42
CA GLY A 61 -3.66 -14.07 -0.53
C GLY A 61 -3.83 -13.60 -1.97
N SER A 62 -4.93 -12.94 -2.32
CA SER A 62 -5.12 -12.33 -3.64
C SER A 62 -4.35 -11.02 -3.78
N ARG A 63 -3.86 -10.74 -4.99
CA ARG A 63 -3.24 -9.46 -5.33
C ARG A 63 -4.30 -8.45 -5.79
N LEU A 64 -4.21 -7.25 -5.24
CA LEU A 64 -4.91 -6.06 -5.70
C LEU A 64 -3.92 -5.19 -6.46
N VAL A 65 -4.33 -4.74 -7.64
CA VAL A 65 -3.50 -3.91 -8.51
C VAL A 65 -3.76 -2.45 -8.22
N GLY A 66 -2.70 -1.67 -8.06
CA GLY A 66 -2.78 -0.22 -7.90
C GLY A 66 -3.52 0.39 -9.09
N GLY A 67 -4.59 1.12 -8.81
CA GLY A 67 -5.47 1.65 -9.84
C GLY A 67 -6.87 1.04 -9.83
N THR A 68 -7.02 -0.21 -9.42
CA THR A 68 -8.33 -0.88 -9.33
C THR A 68 -9.20 -0.27 -8.22
N VAL A 69 -10.51 -0.46 -8.30
CA VAL A 69 -11.44 0.01 -7.26
C VAL A 69 -12.01 -1.20 -6.54
N ALA A 70 -11.99 -1.17 -5.20
CA ALA A 70 -12.61 -2.20 -4.39
C ALA A 70 -14.12 -1.96 -4.30
N TYR A 71 -14.91 -2.86 -4.84
CA TYR A 71 -16.36 -2.93 -4.74
C TYR A 71 -16.79 -3.98 -3.73
N GLU A 72 -18.04 -3.86 -3.27
CA GLU A 72 -18.73 -4.90 -2.49
C GLU A 72 -17.94 -5.51 -1.32
N GLY A 73 -17.28 -4.68 -0.52
CA GLY A 73 -16.60 -5.14 0.68
C GLY A 73 -15.44 -4.24 1.09
N ALA A 74 -14.78 -4.62 2.16
CA ALA A 74 -13.56 -3.98 2.63
C ALA A 74 -12.54 -5.08 2.96
N VAL A 75 -11.28 -4.79 2.65
CA VAL A 75 -10.18 -5.75 2.81
C VAL A 75 -9.01 -5.07 3.49
N THR A 76 -8.33 -5.80 4.36
CA THR A 76 -7.01 -5.37 4.86
C THR A 76 -5.98 -5.83 3.86
N ALA A 77 -5.18 -4.93 3.31
CA ALA A 77 -4.16 -5.26 2.33
C ALA A 77 -2.79 -4.67 2.73
N ARG A 78 -1.73 -5.39 2.35
CA ARG A 78 -0.34 -4.98 2.54
C ARG A 78 0.26 -4.53 1.23
N ALA A 79 0.71 -3.30 1.17
CA ALA A 79 1.44 -2.78 0.01
C ALA A 79 2.63 -3.69 -0.32
N THR A 80 2.68 -4.15 -1.56
CA THR A 80 3.79 -4.94 -2.11
C THR A 80 4.74 -4.06 -2.93
N ALA A 81 4.22 -2.99 -3.53
CA ALA A 81 5.00 -1.95 -4.17
C ALA A 81 5.17 -0.75 -3.23
N THR A 82 6.42 -0.42 -2.91
CA THR A 82 6.79 0.85 -2.25
C THR A 82 6.76 1.99 -3.26
N GLY A 83 5.56 2.35 -3.72
CA GLY A 83 5.34 3.66 -4.32
C GLY A 83 5.63 4.72 -3.27
N ALA A 84 6.44 5.72 -3.59
CA ALA A 84 7.09 6.64 -2.65
C ALA A 84 6.17 7.50 -1.77
N ARG A 85 4.84 7.26 -1.73
CA ARG A 85 3.87 8.03 -0.94
C ARG A 85 2.55 7.28 -0.65
N SER A 86 2.58 5.97 -0.41
CA SER A 86 1.36 5.19 -0.15
C SER A 86 0.74 5.50 1.21
N THR A 87 -0.15 6.48 1.24
CA THR A 87 -1.11 6.74 2.31
C THR A 87 -2.19 5.66 2.28
N LEU A 88 -1.88 4.45 2.75
CA LEU A 88 -2.91 3.57 3.29
C LEU A 88 -3.38 4.24 4.58
N ALA A 89 -4.29 5.21 4.43
CA ALA A 89 -4.84 5.94 5.56
C ALA A 89 -5.76 4.98 6.31
N GLY A 90 -5.37 4.62 7.54
CA GLY A 90 -6.20 3.81 8.43
C GLY A 90 -7.55 4.47 8.64
N GLY A 91 -8.56 4.03 7.89
CA GLY A 91 -9.94 4.44 8.07
C GLY A 91 -10.57 3.65 9.20
N ALA A 92 -10.46 4.18 10.42
CA ALA A 92 -11.40 3.92 11.50
C ALA A 92 -12.03 5.28 11.86
N GLY A 93 -13.30 5.44 11.52
CA GLY A 93 -14.16 6.57 11.87
C GLY A 93 -15.57 6.05 12.07
#